data_AF-A0A0P7VEL0-F1
#
_entry.id   AF-A0A0P7VEL0-F1
#
_cell.length_a   1.000
_cell.length_b   1.000
_cell.length_c   1.000
_cell.angle_alpha   90.00
_cell.angle_beta   90.00
_cell.angle_gamma   90.00
#
_symmetry.space_group_name_H-M   'P 1'
#
loop_
_entity.id
_entity.type
_entity.pdbx_description
1 polymer ?
#
loop_
_entity_poly.entity_id
_entity_poly.type
_entity_poly.pdbx_seq_one_letter_code
_entity_poly.pdbx_strand_id
1 'polypeptide(L)'
;MGRCEIEEKREGHFAQSVVLRDMQGQSASGSSAEQRSRRPESSGGLWDSVKKAAFVIGSGLFLMAAFRNSITWHLQKFWGASGDFWQKQWTNVYHLFGGNEWALFFVGTMVVPTLAFWLFNALFIVADLTGKPTFITRYRIQMDKNNPVDPVKLRQAVKKVLANQVFLSMPMVVVAYKVMRWHGNPCSLELPTFHWVLLELAISGLLEEIFFYYSHRQALTREHLGNTPYVDRLFHHPAIYKHVHKIHHEWTAPVGVVSLYAHPLEHVLSNMMPAVIGPLLLGSHLATTSLWFTIALLVTTVSH
;
A
#
# COMPACT_ATOMS: atom_id res chain seq x y z
N MET A 1 -53.56 15.97 -23.31
CA MET A 1 -54.99 16.30 -23.51
C MET A 1 -55.47 17.05 -22.29
N GLY A 2 -55.75 18.36 -22.44
CA GLY A 2 -56.22 19.21 -21.35
C GLY A 2 -55.68 20.65 -21.40
N ARG A 3 -56.23 21.46 -22.33
CA ARG A 3 -56.33 22.93 -22.36
C ARG A 3 -55.11 23.83 -22.73
N CYS A 4 -54.93 24.00 -24.04
CA CYS A 4 -54.95 25.30 -24.76
C CYS A 4 -56.19 26.14 -24.31
N GLU A 5 -56.29 27.47 -24.31
CA GLU A 5 -55.67 28.53 -25.12
C GLU A 5 -56.32 29.89 -24.70
N ILE A 6 -55.65 31.00 -25.05
CA ILE A 6 -56.22 32.31 -25.46
C ILE A 6 -56.96 33.14 -24.40
N GLU A 7 -56.44 34.34 -24.09
CA GLU A 7 -57.12 35.59 -24.49
C GLU A 7 -56.24 36.83 -24.32
N GLU A 8 -55.97 37.40 -25.49
CA GLU A 8 -55.55 38.74 -25.81
C GLU A 8 -56.66 39.76 -25.47
N LYS A 9 -56.33 40.77 -24.67
CA LYS A 9 -57.05 42.07 -24.59
C LYS A 9 -55.96 43.12 -24.37
N ARG A 10 -55.37 43.70 -25.42
CA ARG A 10 -55.94 44.73 -26.31
C ARG A 10 -56.45 45.94 -25.53
N GLU A 11 -55.54 46.89 -25.39
CA GLU A 11 -55.69 48.31 -25.69
C GLU A 11 -57.03 49.00 -25.42
N GLY A 12 -56.91 50.12 -24.71
CA GLY A 12 -57.51 51.37 -25.17
C GLY A 12 -58.75 51.79 -24.41
N HIS A 13 -58.61 52.84 -23.60
CA HIS A 13 -59.56 53.96 -23.50
C HIS A 13 -58.80 55.07 -22.76
N PHE A 14 -58.13 55.99 -23.45
CA PHE A 14 -58.70 57.11 -24.21
C PHE A 14 -59.36 58.15 -23.29
N ALA A 15 -58.58 59.16 -22.92
CA ALA A 15 -59.01 60.55 -22.90
C ALA A 15 -58.16 61.22 -23.99
N GLN A 16 -58.61 61.36 -25.24
CA GLN A 16 -59.64 62.27 -25.74
C GLN A 16 -59.37 63.74 -25.38
N SER A 17 -58.77 64.49 -26.31
CA SER A 17 -59.40 65.68 -26.89
C SER A 17 -58.51 66.27 -28.01
N VAL A 18 -59.02 66.30 -29.26
CA VAL A 18 -59.51 67.52 -29.95
C VAL A 18 -58.33 68.32 -30.55
N VAL A 19 -57.96 68.12 -31.82
CA VAL A 19 -58.53 68.77 -33.02
C VAL A 19 -57.85 70.12 -33.35
N LEU A 20 -57.30 70.16 -34.58
CA LEU A 20 -57.17 71.28 -35.53
C LEU A 20 -56.00 72.28 -35.50
N ARG A 21 -55.66 72.66 -36.76
CA ARG A 21 -54.88 73.81 -37.27
C ARG A 21 -53.36 73.71 -37.23
N ASP A 22 -52.60 74.18 -38.21
CA ASP A 22 -52.77 74.53 -39.63
C ASP A 22 -51.38 75.05 -40.06
N MET A 23 -50.99 74.80 -41.31
CA MET A 23 -50.30 75.76 -42.19
C MET A 23 -48.92 76.37 -41.82
N GLN A 24 -48.04 76.31 -42.84
CA GLN A 24 -46.86 77.17 -43.11
C GLN A 24 -45.60 76.87 -42.27
N GLY A 25 -44.42 76.65 -42.83
CA GLY A 25 -43.95 76.72 -44.21
C GLY A 25 -42.43 76.87 -44.18
N GLN A 26 -41.74 76.31 -45.19
CA GLN A 26 -40.41 76.72 -45.69
C GLN A 26 -39.22 76.61 -44.69
N SER A 27 -37.99 76.26 -45.04
CA SER A 27 -37.31 76.00 -46.31
C SER A 27 -35.98 75.32 -45.97
N ALA A 28 -35.53 74.46 -46.88
CA ALA A 28 -34.22 73.82 -46.89
C ALA A 28 -33.04 74.81 -46.95
N SER A 29 -31.88 74.40 -46.42
CA SER A 29 -30.63 74.20 -47.19
C SER A 29 -29.39 74.31 -46.28
N GLY A 30 -28.41 73.40 -46.46
CA GLY A 30 -27.13 73.48 -45.75
C GLY A 30 -26.36 72.17 -45.64
N SER A 31 -25.87 71.67 -46.77
CA SER A 31 -24.95 70.55 -47.03
C SER A 31 -24.03 70.04 -45.91
N SER A 32 -24.11 68.72 -45.70
CA SER A 32 -23.04 67.70 -45.56
C SER A 32 -21.61 68.13 -45.21
N ALA A 33 -21.14 67.68 -44.04
CA ALA A 33 -19.76 67.26 -43.80
C ALA A 33 -19.69 66.21 -42.67
N GLU A 34 -19.24 65.02 -43.04
CA GLU A 34 -18.55 63.96 -42.28
C GLU A 34 -18.23 64.21 -40.78
N GLN A 35 -18.58 63.27 -39.89
CA GLN A 35 -17.62 62.31 -39.32
C GLN A 35 -18.20 61.45 -38.16
N ARG A 36 -18.11 60.14 -38.38
CA ARG A 36 -17.55 59.14 -37.45
C ARG A 36 -18.42 58.67 -36.27
N SER A 37 -19.11 57.55 -36.54
CA SER A 37 -19.31 56.44 -35.61
C SER A 37 -18.10 56.27 -34.67
N ARG A 38 -18.27 56.65 -33.39
CA ARG A 38 -17.39 56.22 -32.31
C ARG A 38 -18.03 55.00 -31.67
N ARG A 39 -17.65 53.80 -32.11
CA ARG A 39 -17.58 52.67 -31.19
C ARG A 39 -16.59 53.08 -30.09
N PRO A 40 -16.92 52.98 -28.79
CA PRO A 40 -15.89 53.12 -27.78
C PRO A 40 -14.87 52.01 -28.01
N GLU A 41 -13.61 52.40 -28.10
CA GLU A 41 -12.48 51.50 -28.24
C GLU A 41 -12.51 50.44 -27.13
N SER A 42 -12.60 49.16 -27.51
CA SER A 42 -12.56 48.01 -26.58
C SER A 42 -11.16 47.76 -25.99
N SER A 43 -10.20 48.67 -26.21
CA SER A 43 -8.81 48.55 -25.79
C SER A 43 -8.65 48.63 -24.26
N GLY A 44 -9.43 49.50 -23.59
CA GLY A 44 -9.38 49.66 -22.13
C GLY A 44 -9.87 48.42 -21.37
N GLY A 45 -10.97 47.81 -21.82
CA GLY A 45 -11.53 46.61 -21.19
C GLY A 45 -10.65 45.36 -21.35
N LEU A 46 -10.00 45.21 -22.50
CA LEU A 46 -9.06 44.13 -22.75
C LEU A 46 -7.83 44.26 -21.83
N TRP A 47 -7.25 45.46 -21.74
CA TRP A 47 -6.06 45.70 -20.93
C TRP A 47 -6.31 45.50 -19.43
N ASP A 48 -7.46 45.93 -18.92
CA ASP A 48 -7.82 45.70 -17.52
C ASP A 48 -8.14 44.23 -17.22
N SER A 49 -8.70 43.51 -18.19
CA SER A 49 -8.86 42.05 -18.08
C SER A 49 -7.52 41.33 -18.04
N VAL A 50 -6.55 41.74 -18.87
CA VAL A 50 -5.18 41.21 -18.88
C VAL A 50 -4.47 41.49 -17.55
N LYS A 51 -4.59 42.70 -16.99
CA LYS A 51 -4.02 43.01 -15.67
C LYS A 51 -4.61 42.16 -14.55
N LYS A 52 -5.93 41.98 -14.53
CA LYS A 52 -6.61 41.13 -13.55
C LYS A 52 -6.18 39.67 -13.68
N ALA A 53 -6.11 39.16 -14.92
CA ALA A 53 -5.63 37.81 -15.20
C ALA A 53 -4.16 37.64 -14.76
N ALA A 54 -3.28 38.59 -15.10
CA ALA A 54 -1.88 38.56 -14.70
C ALA A 54 -1.72 38.63 -13.17
N PHE A 55 -2.54 39.41 -12.47
CA PHE A 55 -2.53 39.48 -11.01
C PHE A 55 -3.01 38.17 -10.37
N VAL A 56 -4.10 37.57 -10.87
CA VAL A 56 -4.64 36.29 -10.35
C VAL A 56 -3.67 35.14 -10.62
N ILE A 57 -3.14 35.05 -11.85
CA ILE A 57 -2.17 34.01 -12.22
C ILE A 57 -0.86 34.22 -11.46
N GLY A 58 -0.35 35.46 -11.38
CA GLY A 58 0.90 35.77 -10.68
C GLY A 58 0.82 35.50 -9.18
N SER A 59 -0.25 35.93 -8.52
CA SER A 59 -0.48 35.62 -7.10
C SER A 59 -0.69 34.12 -6.86
N GLY A 60 -1.41 33.44 -7.73
CA GLY A 60 -1.58 31.98 -7.68
C GLY A 60 -0.26 31.22 -7.82
N LEU A 61 0.59 31.60 -8.79
CA LEU A 61 1.92 31.00 -8.98
C LEU A 61 2.85 31.29 -7.81
N PHE A 62 2.81 32.51 -7.26
CA PHE A 62 3.59 32.88 -6.08
C PHE A 62 3.18 32.06 -4.85
N LEU A 63 1.87 31.93 -4.59
CA LEU A 63 1.35 31.11 -3.49
C LEU A 63 1.70 29.63 -3.69
N MET A 64 1.56 29.11 -4.90
CA MET A 64 1.95 27.74 -5.22
C MET A 64 3.45 27.50 -5.00
N ALA A 65 4.30 28.44 -5.42
CA ALA A 65 5.75 28.35 -5.23
C ALA A 65 6.13 28.43 -3.75
N ALA A 66 5.55 29.37 -3.00
CA ALA A 66 5.75 29.50 -1.56
C ALA A 66 5.27 28.25 -0.82
N PHE A 67 4.09 27.73 -1.17
CA PHE A 67 3.54 26.51 -0.59
C PHE A 67 4.40 25.29 -0.88
N ARG A 68 4.80 25.08 -2.14
CA ARG A 68 5.73 24.01 -2.55
C ARG A 68 7.04 24.12 -1.77
N ASN A 69 7.61 25.31 -1.66
CA ASN A 69 8.88 25.52 -0.96
C ASN A 69 8.74 25.22 0.54
N SER A 70 7.68 25.71 1.19
CA SER A 70 7.39 25.42 2.59
C SER A 70 7.19 23.93 2.84
N ILE A 71 6.40 23.24 2.02
CA ILE A 71 6.22 21.78 2.11
C ILE A 71 7.55 21.06 1.94
N THR A 72 8.32 21.41 0.91
CA THR A 72 9.60 20.76 0.63
C THR A 72 10.56 20.93 1.80
N TRP A 73 10.63 22.14 2.37
CA TRP A 73 11.45 22.42 3.54
C TRP A 73 11.01 21.62 4.79
N HIS A 74 9.70 21.60 5.09
CA HIS A 74 9.19 20.83 6.23
C HIS A 74 9.41 19.33 6.06
N LEU A 75 9.17 18.80 4.87
CA LEU A 75 9.43 17.39 4.56
C LEU A 75 10.91 17.06 4.68
N GLN A 76 11.81 17.88 4.12
CA GLN A 76 13.26 17.69 4.27
C GLN A 76 13.69 17.73 5.73
N LYS A 77 13.18 18.68 6.53
CA LYS A 77 13.53 18.79 7.94
C LYS A 77 13.06 17.60 8.74
N PHE A 78 11.82 17.16 8.56
CA PHE A 78 11.28 16.00 9.25
C PHE A 78 11.98 14.71 8.78
N TRP A 79 12.16 14.51 7.48
CA TRP A 79 12.77 13.28 6.94
C TRP A 79 14.24 13.20 7.33
N GLY A 80 14.97 14.32 7.30
CA GLY A 80 16.35 14.40 7.81
C GLY A 80 16.43 14.07 9.30
N ALA A 81 15.62 14.72 10.13
CA ALA A 81 15.60 14.45 11.57
C ALA A 81 15.19 13.01 11.91
N SER A 82 14.24 12.44 11.17
CA SER A 82 13.83 11.04 11.29
C SER A 82 14.98 10.10 10.91
N GLY A 83 15.67 10.37 9.79
CA GLY A 83 16.85 9.63 9.37
C GLY A 83 17.96 9.63 10.43
N ASP A 84 18.30 10.80 10.95
CA ASP A 84 19.30 10.95 12.02
C ASP A 84 18.89 10.20 13.29
N PHE A 85 17.61 10.24 13.64
CA PHE A 85 17.07 9.50 14.78
C PHE A 85 17.25 7.99 14.61
N TRP A 86 16.81 7.43 13.48
CA TRP A 86 16.93 5.99 13.21
C TRP A 86 18.39 5.55 13.09
N GLN A 87 19.24 6.35 12.44
CA GLN A 87 20.67 6.10 12.35
C GLN A 87 21.31 6.07 13.74
N LYS A 88 20.93 6.99 14.64
CA LYS A 88 21.40 7.00 16.02
C LYS A 88 20.94 5.75 16.79
N GLN A 89 19.68 5.34 16.65
CA GLN A 89 19.19 4.12 17.30
C GLN A 89 19.92 2.87 16.78
N TRP A 90 20.12 2.79 15.46
CA TRP A 90 20.87 1.70 14.86
C TRP A 90 22.32 1.65 15.35
N THR A 91 22.98 2.81 15.43
CA THR A 91 24.35 2.93 15.95
C THR A 91 24.42 2.45 17.41
N ASN A 92 23.45 2.80 18.26
CA ASN A 92 23.38 2.31 19.63
C ASN A 92 23.26 0.78 19.69
N VAL A 93 22.40 0.20 18.85
CA VAL A 93 22.24 -1.27 18.75
C VAL A 93 23.54 -1.90 18.25
N TYR A 94 24.14 -1.38 17.19
CA TYR A 94 25.41 -1.89 16.65
C TYR A 94 26.52 -1.93 17.72
N HIS A 95 26.65 -0.85 18.50
CA HIS A 95 27.64 -0.79 19.59
C HIS A 95 27.28 -1.68 20.78
N LEU A 96 25.99 -1.88 21.10
CA LEU A 96 25.56 -2.79 22.15
C LEU A 96 26.04 -4.23 21.88
N PHE A 97 26.05 -4.63 20.61
CA PHE A 97 26.55 -5.95 20.19
C PHE A 97 28.08 -6.02 20.03
N GLY A 98 28.80 -4.92 20.27
CA GLY A 98 30.26 -4.89 20.31
C GLY A 98 30.95 -5.36 19.03
N GLY A 99 30.30 -5.20 17.87
CA GLY A 99 30.80 -5.69 16.59
C GLY A 99 30.58 -7.19 16.32
N ASN A 100 29.82 -7.89 17.17
CA ASN A 100 29.41 -9.26 16.89
C ASN A 100 28.27 -9.29 15.85
N GLU A 101 28.66 -9.18 14.57
CA GLU A 101 27.74 -9.15 13.43
C GLU A 101 26.86 -10.41 13.34
N TRP A 102 27.39 -11.58 13.75
CA TRP A 102 26.63 -12.83 13.76
C TRP A 102 25.48 -12.80 14.76
N ALA A 103 25.76 -12.38 16.00
CA ALA A 103 24.73 -12.26 17.03
C ALA A 103 23.71 -11.17 16.66
N LEU A 104 24.18 -10.05 16.10
CA LEU A 104 23.33 -8.97 15.63
C LEU A 104 22.38 -9.44 14.52
N PHE A 105 22.91 -10.14 13.51
CA PHE A 105 22.11 -10.70 12.42
C PHE A 105 21.10 -11.72 12.95
N PHE A 106 21.53 -12.66 13.77
CA PHE A 106 20.65 -13.66 14.37
C PHE A 106 19.51 -13.01 15.17
N VAL A 107 19.80 -12.02 16.01
CA VAL A 107 18.76 -11.31 16.76
C VAL A 107 17.81 -10.56 15.81
N GLY A 108 18.34 -9.86 14.81
CA GLY A 108 17.53 -9.10 13.86
C GLY A 108 16.66 -9.95 12.95
N THR A 109 17.13 -11.11 12.48
CA THR A 109 16.38 -11.95 11.53
C THR A 109 15.62 -13.10 12.18
N MET A 110 16.00 -13.54 13.37
CA MET A 110 15.34 -14.63 14.08
C MET A 110 14.50 -14.10 15.26
N VAL A 111 15.12 -13.40 16.20
CA VAL A 111 14.48 -13.05 17.47
C VAL A 111 13.42 -11.96 17.27
N VAL A 112 13.74 -10.86 16.60
CA VAL A 112 12.80 -9.74 16.41
C VAL A 112 11.52 -10.16 15.67
N PRO A 113 11.58 -10.82 14.49
CA PRO A 113 10.36 -11.23 13.78
C PRO A 113 9.58 -12.31 14.53
N THR A 114 10.27 -13.25 15.19
CA THR A 114 9.63 -14.30 16.01
C THR A 114 8.88 -13.70 17.19
N LEU A 115 9.47 -12.74 17.91
CA LEU A 115 8.81 -12.06 19.01
C LEU A 115 7.59 -11.28 18.52
N ALA A 116 7.72 -10.53 17.41
CA ALA A 116 6.59 -9.81 16.82
C ALA A 116 5.44 -10.77 16.46
N PHE A 117 5.74 -11.90 15.82
CA PHE A 117 4.77 -12.95 15.49
C PHE A 117 4.06 -13.47 16.74
N TRP A 118 4.79 -13.86 17.79
CA TRP A 118 4.19 -14.43 19.00
C TRP A 118 3.41 -13.40 19.80
N LEU A 119 3.88 -12.16 19.90
CA LEU A 119 3.15 -11.09 20.59
C LEU A 119 1.84 -10.76 19.87
N PHE A 120 1.87 -10.66 18.55
CA PHE A 120 0.68 -10.40 17.74
C PHE A 120 -0.32 -11.56 17.83
N ASN A 121 0.18 -12.80 17.73
CA ASN A 121 -0.67 -13.99 17.83
C ASN A 121 -1.17 -14.29 19.24
N ALA A 122 -0.47 -13.87 20.29
CA ALA A 122 -0.94 -14.02 21.67
C ALA A 122 -2.28 -13.27 21.86
N LEU A 123 -2.43 -12.09 21.24
CA LEU A 123 -3.69 -11.34 21.27
C LEU A 123 -4.84 -12.14 20.61
N PHE A 124 -4.57 -12.80 19.47
CA PHE A 124 -5.57 -13.64 18.80
C PHE A 124 -5.86 -14.93 19.58
N ILE A 125 -4.87 -15.58 20.16
CA ILE A 125 -5.07 -16.77 21.00
C ILE A 125 -5.98 -16.44 22.19
N VAL A 126 -5.80 -15.28 22.83
CA VAL A 126 -6.68 -14.85 23.93
C VAL A 126 -8.11 -14.71 23.42
N ALA A 127 -8.32 -14.10 22.25
CA ALA A 127 -9.64 -13.99 21.64
C ALA A 127 -10.25 -15.36 21.26
N ASP A 128 -9.44 -16.28 20.75
CA ASP A 128 -9.86 -17.62 20.31
C ASP A 128 -10.18 -18.58 21.46
N LEU A 129 -9.50 -18.46 22.59
CA LEU A 129 -9.73 -19.27 23.79
C LEU A 129 -10.86 -18.72 24.67
N THR A 130 -10.97 -17.39 24.80
CA THR A 130 -11.92 -16.76 25.73
C THR A 130 -13.21 -16.27 25.06
N GLY A 131 -13.23 -16.15 23.74
CA GLY A 131 -14.35 -15.56 22.99
C GLY A 131 -14.54 -14.05 23.25
N LYS A 132 -13.54 -13.38 23.85
CA LYS A 132 -13.56 -11.95 24.20
C LYS A 132 -12.25 -11.26 23.76
N PRO A 133 -12.27 -9.95 23.41
CA PRO A 133 -13.39 -9.02 23.47
C PRO A 133 -14.36 -9.14 22.30
N THR A 134 -15.64 -8.82 22.55
CA THR A 134 -16.76 -8.93 21.61
C THR A 134 -16.57 -8.09 20.33
N PHE A 135 -15.72 -7.06 20.38
CA PHE A 135 -15.36 -6.25 19.22
C PHE A 135 -14.57 -7.03 18.16
N ILE A 136 -13.77 -8.03 18.55
CA ILE A 136 -12.98 -8.85 17.62
C ILE A 136 -13.81 -10.04 17.14
N THR A 137 -14.53 -10.71 18.06
CA THR A 137 -15.29 -11.91 17.72
C THR A 137 -16.46 -11.66 16.76
N ARG A 138 -16.99 -10.44 16.69
CA ARG A 138 -18.02 -10.05 15.69
C ARG A 138 -17.55 -10.07 14.23
N TYR A 139 -16.24 -10.00 13.99
CA TYR A 139 -15.66 -10.06 12.63
C TYR A 139 -15.23 -11.47 12.23
N ARG A 140 -15.49 -12.48 13.08
CA ARG A 140 -15.10 -13.87 12.81
C ARG A 140 -15.98 -14.43 11.69
N ILE A 141 -15.34 -14.87 10.61
CA ILE A 141 -16.03 -15.36 9.41
C ILE A 141 -16.61 -16.78 9.64
N GLN A 142 -15.96 -17.58 10.49
CA GLN A 142 -16.37 -18.96 10.80
C GLN A 142 -16.78 -19.08 12.27
N MET A 143 -18.07 -18.87 12.55
CA MET A 143 -18.63 -18.89 13.92
C MET A 143 -18.79 -20.31 14.49
N ASP A 144 -19.06 -21.30 13.62
CA ASP A 144 -19.49 -22.65 14.03
C ASP A 144 -18.38 -23.72 14.00
N LYS A 145 -17.17 -23.37 13.53
CA LYS A 145 -16.01 -24.27 13.54
C LYS A 145 -15.03 -23.88 14.64
N ASN A 146 -14.68 -24.87 15.47
CA ASN A 146 -13.56 -24.79 16.42
C ASN A 146 -13.77 -23.68 17.48
N ASN A 147 -14.96 -23.63 18.09
CA ASN A 147 -15.31 -22.68 19.14
C ASN A 147 -15.87 -23.40 20.39
N PRO A 148 -15.18 -23.37 21.55
CA PRO A 148 -13.82 -22.86 21.74
C PRO A 148 -12.77 -23.79 21.09
N VAL A 149 -11.60 -23.24 20.78
CA VAL A 149 -10.47 -24.03 20.26
C VAL A 149 -10.03 -25.05 21.31
N ASP A 150 -9.88 -26.32 20.92
CA ASP A 150 -9.35 -27.36 21.80
C ASP A 150 -7.92 -27.00 22.28
N PRO A 151 -7.70 -26.74 23.58
CA PRO A 151 -6.40 -26.33 24.12
C PRO A 151 -5.31 -27.39 23.93
N VAL A 152 -5.68 -28.69 23.87
CA VAL A 152 -4.71 -29.78 23.68
C VAL A 152 -4.16 -29.74 22.26
N LYS A 153 -5.05 -29.61 21.27
CA LYS A 153 -4.68 -29.44 19.85
C LYS A 153 -3.87 -28.16 19.64
N LEU A 154 -4.29 -27.04 20.24
CA LEU A 154 -3.56 -25.77 20.15
C LEU A 154 -2.13 -25.90 20.71
N ARG A 155 -1.98 -26.54 21.87
CA ARG A 155 -0.66 -26.80 22.46
C ARG A 155 0.23 -27.66 21.57
N GLN A 156 -0.34 -28.65 20.87
CA GLN A 156 0.40 -29.46 19.90
C GLN A 156 0.85 -28.62 18.70
N ALA A 157 -0.02 -27.76 18.16
CA ALA A 157 0.33 -26.85 17.08
C ALA A 157 1.44 -25.88 17.50
N VAL A 158 1.32 -25.25 18.67
CA VAL A 158 2.36 -24.36 19.24
C VAL A 158 3.70 -25.06 19.35
N LYS A 159 3.73 -26.30 19.90
CA LYS A 159 4.98 -27.07 20.00
C LYS A 159 5.61 -27.34 18.63
N LYS A 160 4.79 -27.65 17.62
CA LYS A 160 5.29 -27.89 16.25
C LYS A 160 5.81 -26.61 15.59
N VAL A 161 5.11 -25.49 15.75
CA VAL A 161 5.57 -24.18 15.23
C VAL A 161 6.89 -23.78 15.88
N LEU A 162 7.01 -23.92 17.21
CA LEU A 162 8.27 -23.68 17.92
C LEU A 162 9.39 -24.61 17.43
N ALA A 163 9.11 -25.89 17.24
CA ALA A 163 10.09 -26.83 16.70
C ALA A 163 10.52 -26.44 15.27
N ASN A 164 9.60 -26.04 14.40
CA ASN A 164 9.92 -25.56 13.06
C ASN A 164 10.78 -24.29 13.12
N GLN A 165 10.45 -23.33 13.98
CA GLN A 165 11.25 -22.11 14.18
C GLN A 165 12.67 -22.43 14.68
N VAL A 166 12.82 -23.30 15.68
CA VAL A 166 14.13 -23.61 16.25
C VAL A 166 14.97 -24.48 15.31
N PHE A 167 14.42 -25.59 14.81
CA PHE A 167 15.20 -26.59 14.08
C PHE A 167 15.29 -26.33 12.58
N LEU A 168 14.38 -25.56 11.99
CA LEU A 168 14.40 -25.26 10.55
C LEU A 168 14.76 -23.80 10.30
N SER A 169 14.15 -22.86 11.04
CA SER A 169 14.44 -21.45 10.80
C SER A 169 15.84 -21.03 11.25
N MET A 170 16.38 -21.56 12.35
CA MET A 170 17.74 -21.20 12.78
C MET A 170 18.81 -21.65 11.76
N PRO A 171 18.86 -22.92 11.29
CA PRO A 171 19.83 -23.30 10.26
C PRO A 171 19.69 -22.49 8.98
N MET A 172 18.45 -22.18 8.57
CA MET A 172 18.19 -21.35 7.39
C MET A 172 18.77 -19.93 7.56
N VAL A 173 18.62 -19.31 8.73
CA VAL A 173 19.22 -18.01 9.04
C VAL A 173 20.75 -18.06 8.99
N VAL A 174 21.36 -19.14 9.47
CA VAL A 174 22.83 -19.32 9.39
C VAL A 174 23.29 -19.40 7.93
N VAL A 175 22.58 -20.15 7.08
CA VAL A 175 22.86 -20.22 5.64
C VAL A 175 22.65 -18.84 4.99
N ALA A 176 21.53 -18.18 5.29
CA ALA A 176 21.20 -16.87 4.75
C ALA A 176 22.27 -15.83 5.09
N TYR A 177 22.77 -15.80 6.34
CA TYR A 177 23.86 -14.89 6.71
C TYR A 177 25.11 -15.12 5.86
N LYS A 178 25.51 -16.38 5.64
CA LYS A 178 26.69 -16.69 4.81
C LYS A 178 26.51 -16.21 3.37
N VAL A 179 25.32 -16.38 2.81
CA VAL A 179 25.00 -15.93 1.44
C VAL A 179 24.97 -14.40 1.37
N MET A 180 24.31 -13.72 2.31
CA MET A 180 24.28 -12.25 2.35
C MET A 180 25.68 -11.65 2.54
N ARG A 181 26.53 -12.28 3.35
CA ARG A 181 27.93 -11.89 3.51
C ARG A 181 28.77 -12.04 2.25
N TRP A 182 28.34 -12.88 1.30
CA TRP A 182 28.99 -12.99 0.00
C TRP A 182 28.63 -11.81 -0.91
N HIS A 183 27.41 -11.28 -0.80
CA HIS A 183 26.97 -10.10 -1.56
C HIS A 183 27.51 -8.77 -1.00
N GLY A 184 27.73 -8.67 0.31
CA GLY A 184 28.25 -7.44 0.93
C GLY A 184 28.30 -7.50 2.46
N ASN A 185 28.22 -6.33 3.11
CA ASN A 185 28.06 -6.26 4.56
C ASN A 185 26.59 -6.01 4.94
N PRO A 186 25.82 -7.06 5.29
CA PRO A 186 24.42 -6.89 5.68
C PRO A 186 24.25 -6.14 7.01
N CYS A 187 25.30 -6.05 7.84
CA CYS A 187 25.27 -5.40 9.14
C CYS A 187 26.08 -4.09 9.14
N SER A 188 26.09 -3.36 8.03
CA SER A 188 26.82 -2.09 7.94
C SER A 188 26.35 -1.07 8.99
N LEU A 189 27.24 -0.17 9.39
CA LEU A 189 26.89 0.88 10.35
C LEU A 189 25.92 1.89 9.73
N GLU A 190 26.02 2.16 8.43
CA GLU A 190 25.11 3.07 7.73
C GLU A 190 23.81 2.37 7.36
N LEU A 191 22.68 2.98 7.73
CA LEU A 191 21.36 2.51 7.33
C LEU A 191 21.09 2.83 5.85
N PRO A 192 20.36 1.96 5.14
CA PRO A 192 19.88 2.27 3.80
C PRO A 192 18.94 3.47 3.83
N THR A 193 18.94 4.24 2.73
CA THR A 193 18.01 5.36 2.57
C THR A 193 16.56 4.87 2.59
N PHE A 194 15.64 5.72 3.06
CA PHE A 194 14.22 5.38 3.17
C PHE A 194 13.61 4.87 1.85
N HIS A 195 13.92 5.53 0.73
CA HIS A 195 13.43 5.11 -0.59
C HIS A 195 13.98 3.76 -1.02
N TRP A 196 15.23 3.46 -0.66
CA TRP A 196 15.83 2.16 -0.93
C TRP A 196 15.13 1.06 -0.12
N VAL A 197 14.87 1.29 1.17
CA VAL A 197 14.08 0.36 2.00
C VAL A 197 12.72 0.08 1.37
N LEU A 198 11.99 1.12 0.92
CA LEU A 198 10.70 0.92 0.26
C LEU A 198 10.79 0.09 -1.02
N LEU A 199 11.83 0.32 -1.83
CA LEU A 199 12.07 -0.47 -3.04
C LEU A 199 12.38 -1.93 -2.69
N GLU A 200 13.25 -2.16 -1.71
CA GLU A 200 13.61 -3.50 -1.24
C GLU A 200 12.38 -4.25 -0.71
N LEU A 201 11.51 -3.59 0.05
CA LEU A 201 10.25 -4.17 0.53
C LEU A 201 9.30 -4.50 -0.63
N ALA A 202 9.17 -3.61 -1.62
CA ALA A 202 8.30 -3.84 -2.78
C ALA A 202 8.79 -5.02 -3.62
N ILE A 203 10.10 -5.09 -3.91
CA ILE A 203 10.70 -6.19 -4.66
C ILE A 203 10.61 -7.49 -3.85
N SER A 204 10.88 -7.45 -2.54
CA SER A 204 10.78 -8.64 -1.68
C SER A 204 9.36 -9.17 -1.62
N GLY A 205 8.34 -8.30 -1.56
CA GLY A 205 6.94 -8.72 -1.61
C GLY A 205 6.52 -9.30 -2.96
N LEU A 206 6.99 -8.73 -4.07
CA LEU A 206 6.76 -9.32 -5.40
C LEU A 206 7.42 -10.71 -5.51
N LEU A 207 8.65 -10.84 -5.02
CA LEU A 207 9.36 -12.12 -5.03
C LEU A 207 8.71 -13.13 -4.09
N GLU A 208 8.27 -12.72 -2.91
CA GLU A 208 7.50 -13.58 -2.01
C GLU A 208 6.24 -14.08 -2.70
N GLU A 209 5.44 -13.21 -3.31
CA GLU A 209 4.23 -13.62 -4.02
C GLU A 209 4.55 -14.57 -5.18
N ILE A 210 5.60 -14.29 -5.97
CA ILE A 210 6.04 -15.16 -7.06
C ILE A 210 6.48 -16.53 -6.53
N PHE A 211 7.36 -16.57 -5.54
CA PHE A 211 7.90 -17.82 -5.00
C PHE A 211 6.87 -18.59 -4.19
N PHE A 212 5.98 -17.92 -3.47
CA PHE A 212 4.85 -18.52 -2.80
C PHE A 212 3.88 -19.10 -3.84
N TYR A 213 3.56 -18.31 -4.87
CA TYR A 213 2.74 -18.77 -5.97
C TYR A 213 3.37 -19.97 -6.66
N TYR A 214 4.67 -20.03 -6.92
CA TYR A 214 5.31 -21.21 -7.53
C TYR A 214 5.56 -22.35 -6.53
N SER A 215 5.82 -22.11 -5.25
CA SER A 215 5.91 -23.21 -4.27
C SER A 215 4.55 -23.90 -4.11
N HIS A 216 3.45 -23.13 -4.25
CA HIS A 216 2.09 -23.64 -4.28
C HIS A 216 1.67 -24.15 -5.67
N ARG A 217 2.01 -23.43 -6.75
CA ARG A 217 1.57 -23.66 -8.14
C ARG A 217 2.50 -24.55 -8.93
N GLN A 218 3.82 -24.56 -8.80
CA GLN A 218 4.77 -25.35 -9.62
C GLN A 218 4.54 -26.88 -9.52
N ALA A 219 3.47 -27.28 -8.84
CA ALA A 219 2.50 -28.29 -9.27
C ALA A 219 1.87 -28.17 -10.71
N LEU A 220 2.10 -27.13 -11.49
CA LEU A 220 1.37 -26.73 -12.71
C LEU A 220 2.25 -25.81 -13.60
N THR A 221 3.26 -26.41 -14.23
CA THR A 221 3.67 -26.03 -15.59
C THR A 221 3.41 -27.23 -16.48
N ARG A 222 2.17 -27.31 -16.97
CA ARG A 222 1.86 -28.05 -18.18
C ARG A 222 1.59 -26.98 -19.22
N GLU A 223 2.54 -26.73 -20.11
CA GLU A 223 2.16 -26.22 -21.41
C GLU A 223 3.06 -26.77 -22.49
N HIS A 224 2.42 -27.49 -23.42
CA HIS A 224 2.87 -27.78 -24.76
C HIS A 224 4.29 -28.34 -24.94
N LEU A 225 4.43 -29.66 -24.82
CA LEU A 225 4.65 -30.50 -26.01
C LEU A 225 4.46 -31.98 -25.66
N GLY A 226 3.82 -32.71 -26.56
CA GLY A 226 3.76 -34.15 -26.51
C GLY A 226 5.13 -34.80 -26.64
N ASN A 227 5.22 -35.99 -26.04
CA ASN A 227 6.22 -37.05 -26.20
C ASN A 227 7.57 -36.90 -25.47
N THR A 228 7.53 -36.86 -24.14
CA THR A 228 8.48 -37.61 -23.31
C THR A 228 7.75 -38.19 -22.07
N PRO A 229 7.82 -39.52 -21.82
CA PRO A 229 7.09 -40.18 -20.73
C PRO A 229 7.85 -40.20 -19.39
N TYR A 230 8.66 -39.17 -19.14
CA TYR A 230 9.43 -39.02 -17.91
C TYR A 230 9.48 -37.53 -17.61
N VAL A 231 8.75 -37.05 -16.61
CA VAL A 231 9.28 -36.33 -15.43
C VAL A 231 8.12 -36.16 -14.45
N ASP A 232 8.41 -36.59 -13.24
CA ASP A 232 7.53 -36.81 -12.12
C ASP A 232 7.03 -35.51 -11.45
N ARG A 233 5.83 -35.59 -10.87
CA ARG A 233 5.03 -34.48 -10.33
C ARG A 233 5.42 -34.22 -8.87
N LEU A 234 6.50 -33.51 -8.58
CA LEU A 234 7.13 -33.62 -7.25
C LEU A 234 6.46 -32.89 -6.05
N PHE A 235 5.34 -32.15 -6.16
CA PHE A 235 4.66 -31.61 -4.94
C PHE A 235 3.12 -31.73 -4.92
N HIS A 236 2.51 -32.14 -6.04
CA HIS A 236 1.10 -32.60 -6.11
C HIS A 236 0.98 -34.06 -6.59
N HIS A 237 2.05 -34.84 -6.46
CA HIS A 237 1.90 -36.29 -6.39
C HIS A 237 0.92 -36.59 -5.24
N PRO A 238 -0.09 -37.46 -5.40
CA PRO A 238 -1.02 -37.81 -4.33
C PRO A 238 -0.30 -38.26 -3.04
N ALA A 239 0.96 -38.72 -3.15
CA ALA A 239 1.83 -39.00 -2.02
C ALA A 239 2.28 -37.73 -1.26
N ILE A 240 2.67 -36.65 -1.92
CA ILE A 240 3.24 -35.46 -1.24
C ILE A 240 2.13 -34.58 -0.68
N TYR A 241 1.03 -34.41 -1.41
CA TYR A 241 -0.17 -33.75 -0.87
C TYR A 241 -0.69 -34.45 0.40
N LYS A 242 -0.81 -35.79 0.38
CA LYS A 242 -1.33 -36.56 1.53
C LYS A 242 -0.45 -36.50 2.77
N HIS A 243 0.87 -36.40 2.62
CA HIS A 243 1.81 -36.47 3.75
C HIS A 243 2.38 -35.12 4.18
N VAL A 244 2.38 -34.11 3.30
CA VAL A 244 2.99 -32.80 3.57
C VAL A 244 1.89 -31.74 3.75
N HIS A 245 1.14 -31.42 2.69
CA HIS A 245 0.17 -30.32 2.72
C HIS A 245 -1.11 -30.64 3.50
N LYS A 246 -1.51 -31.92 3.59
CA LYS A 246 -2.66 -32.35 4.39
C LYS A 246 -2.53 -31.97 5.87
N ILE A 247 -1.31 -31.91 6.38
CA ILE A 247 -1.02 -31.52 7.76
C ILE A 247 -1.43 -30.07 7.99
N HIS A 248 -1.09 -29.16 7.08
CA HIS A 248 -1.49 -27.75 7.18
C HIS A 248 -3.02 -27.60 7.22
N HIS A 249 -3.74 -28.43 6.45
CA HIS A 249 -5.22 -28.50 6.42
C HIS A 249 -5.87 -29.30 7.56
N GLU A 250 -5.12 -29.77 8.56
CA GLU A 250 -5.72 -30.41 9.77
C GLU A 250 -6.57 -29.43 10.57
N TRP A 251 -6.29 -28.14 10.43
CA TRP A 251 -7.03 -27.04 11.04
C TRP A 251 -8.01 -26.47 10.03
N THR A 252 -9.29 -26.79 10.24
CA THR A 252 -10.36 -26.33 9.35
C THR A 252 -10.87 -24.92 9.68
N ALA A 253 -10.49 -24.39 10.84
CA ALA A 253 -10.73 -23.02 11.26
C ALA A 253 -9.39 -22.30 11.44
N PRO A 254 -9.22 -21.10 10.86
CA PRO A 254 -7.97 -20.37 10.94
C PRO A 254 -7.73 -19.90 12.38
N VAL A 255 -6.53 -20.15 12.88
CA VAL A 255 -5.99 -19.63 14.13
C VAL A 255 -4.64 -19.03 13.76
N GLY A 256 -4.35 -17.80 14.17
CA GLY A 256 -3.18 -17.08 13.64
C GLY A 256 -1.85 -17.83 13.78
N VAL A 257 -1.63 -18.55 14.89
CA VAL A 257 -0.40 -19.37 15.08
C VAL A 257 -0.30 -20.54 14.11
N VAL A 258 -1.44 -21.06 13.66
CA VAL A 258 -1.52 -22.18 12.72
C VAL A 258 -1.07 -21.78 11.31
N SER A 259 -0.95 -20.48 11.02
CA SER A 259 -0.35 -20.00 9.77
C SER A 259 1.08 -20.53 9.54
N LEU A 260 1.84 -20.83 10.60
CA LEU A 260 3.15 -21.49 10.53
C LEU A 260 3.13 -22.98 10.88
N TYR A 261 1.95 -23.55 11.14
CA TYR A 261 1.78 -24.97 11.39
C TYR A 261 1.82 -25.71 10.05
N ALA A 262 2.99 -26.21 9.70
CA ALA A 262 3.23 -26.93 8.47
C ALA A 262 4.14 -28.15 8.70
N HIS A 263 4.16 -29.05 7.72
CA HIS A 263 5.19 -30.08 7.65
C HIS A 263 6.58 -29.42 7.46
N PRO A 264 7.68 -29.97 8.01
CA PRO A 264 9.02 -29.35 7.90
C PRO A 264 9.42 -28.94 6.47
N LEU A 265 9.12 -29.79 5.49
CA LEU A 265 9.42 -29.53 4.08
C LEU A 265 8.62 -28.32 3.53
N GLU A 266 7.34 -28.22 3.88
CA GLU A 266 6.49 -27.09 3.49
C GLU A 266 6.88 -25.81 4.23
N HIS A 267 7.24 -25.91 5.51
CA HIS A 267 7.78 -24.78 6.25
C HIS A 267 9.01 -24.20 5.56
N VAL A 268 9.96 -25.05 5.13
CA VAL A 268 11.17 -24.58 4.43
C VAL A 268 10.85 -24.02 3.04
N LEU A 269 10.11 -24.75 2.21
CA LEU A 269 9.94 -24.39 0.80
C LEU A 269 8.84 -23.36 0.53
N SER A 270 7.75 -23.40 1.31
CA SER A 270 6.56 -22.59 1.07
C SER A 270 6.46 -21.41 2.03
N ASN A 271 6.99 -21.50 3.25
CA ASN A 271 6.97 -20.38 4.20
C ASN A 271 8.29 -19.61 4.18
N MET A 272 9.42 -20.31 4.36
CA MET A 272 10.71 -19.65 4.56
C MET A 272 11.35 -19.16 3.25
N MET A 273 11.44 -20.02 2.24
CA MET A 273 12.11 -19.67 0.97
C MET A 273 11.52 -18.42 0.30
N PRO A 274 10.19 -18.26 0.18
CA PRO A 274 9.61 -17.05 -0.43
C PRO A 274 9.92 -15.78 0.36
N ALA A 275 9.91 -15.85 1.69
CA ALA A 275 10.24 -14.70 2.53
C ALA A 275 11.74 -14.34 2.45
N VAL A 276 12.63 -15.32 2.39
CA VAL A 276 14.09 -15.13 2.46
C VAL A 276 14.72 -14.72 1.12
N ILE A 277 14.16 -15.16 -0.01
CA ILE A 277 14.79 -14.96 -1.33
C ILE A 277 14.94 -13.48 -1.72
N GLY A 278 13.97 -12.63 -1.36
CA GLY A 278 14.02 -11.20 -1.67
C GLY A 278 15.25 -10.51 -1.10
N PRO A 279 15.40 -10.48 0.24
CA PRO A 279 16.59 -9.94 0.88
C PRO A 279 17.90 -10.59 0.44
N LEU A 280 17.90 -11.90 0.15
CA LEU A 280 19.10 -12.60 -0.35
C LEU A 280 19.55 -12.07 -1.70
N LEU A 281 18.64 -11.97 -2.67
CA LEU A 281 18.96 -11.50 -4.03
C LEU A 281 19.39 -10.04 -4.04
N LEU A 282 18.77 -9.21 -3.19
CA LEU A 282 19.08 -7.79 -3.09
C LEU A 282 20.33 -7.50 -2.25
N GLY A 283 20.81 -8.46 -1.46
CA GLY A 283 21.91 -8.21 -0.51
C GLY A 283 21.51 -7.20 0.56
N SER A 284 20.25 -7.25 0.99
CA SER A 284 19.66 -6.18 1.80
C SER A 284 20.30 -6.02 3.17
N HIS A 285 20.24 -4.78 3.67
CA HIS A 285 20.66 -4.46 5.02
C HIS A 285 19.83 -5.23 6.06
N LEU A 286 20.42 -5.55 7.22
CA LEU A 286 19.80 -6.27 8.31
C LEU A 286 18.54 -5.56 8.80
N ALA A 287 18.55 -4.23 8.89
CA ALA A 287 17.38 -3.46 9.29
C ALA A 287 16.20 -3.66 8.31
N THR A 288 16.45 -3.60 7.00
CA THR A 288 15.43 -3.89 5.97
C THR A 288 14.97 -5.34 6.08
N THR A 289 15.89 -6.29 6.20
CA THR A 289 15.59 -7.74 6.27
C THR A 289 14.73 -8.06 7.50
N SER A 290 15.07 -7.49 8.66
CA SER A 290 14.31 -7.64 9.91
C SER A 290 12.90 -7.06 9.80
N LEU A 291 12.78 -5.86 9.21
CA LEU A 291 11.50 -5.22 8.94
C LEU A 291 10.65 -6.06 7.98
N TRP A 292 11.25 -6.54 6.89
CA TRP A 292 10.62 -7.38 5.89
C TRP A 292 10.08 -8.68 6.50
N PHE A 293 10.90 -9.44 7.22
CA PHE A 293 10.46 -10.68 7.87
C PHE A 293 9.35 -10.44 8.89
N THR A 294 9.40 -9.32 9.61
CA THR A 294 8.33 -8.94 10.53
C THR A 294 7.02 -8.68 9.78
N ILE A 295 7.07 -7.89 8.71
CA ILE A 295 5.89 -7.61 7.87
C ILE A 295 5.34 -8.91 7.27
N ALA A 296 6.19 -9.73 6.65
CA ALA A 296 5.80 -11.00 6.05
C ALA A 296 5.08 -11.90 7.06
N LEU A 297 5.64 -12.13 8.25
CA LEU A 297 5.02 -12.97 9.29
C LEU A 297 3.67 -12.42 9.80
N LEU A 298 3.55 -11.09 9.92
CA LEU A 298 2.30 -10.46 10.33
C LEU A 298 1.24 -10.57 9.23
N VAL A 299 1.62 -10.35 7.96
CA VAL A 299 0.73 -10.52 6.81
C VAL A 299 0.28 -11.97 6.70
N THR A 300 1.19 -12.94 6.80
CA THR A 300 0.86 -14.38 6.81
C THR A 300 -0.13 -14.75 7.92
N THR A 301 0.01 -14.14 9.09
CA THR A 301 -0.94 -14.33 10.21
C THR A 301 -2.33 -13.79 9.87
N VAL A 302 -2.41 -12.64 9.20
CA VAL A 302 -3.69 -11.99 8.85
C VAL A 302 -4.35 -12.64 7.64
N SER A 303 -3.57 -13.16 6.68
CA SER A 303 -4.08 -13.73 5.44
C SER A 303 -4.57 -15.17 5.54
N HIS A 304 -4.19 -15.89 6.60
CA HIS A 304 -4.53 -17.28 6.84
C HIS A 304 -5.91 -17.43 7.48
#